data_AF-A0A1H3LFJ2-F1
#
_entry.id   AF-A0A1H3LFJ2-F1
#
_cell.length_a   1.000
_cell.length_b   1.000
_cell.length_c   1.000
_cell.angle_alpha   90.00
_cell.angle_beta   90.00
_cell.angle_gamma   90.00
#
_symmetry.space_group_name_H-M   'P 1'
#
loop_
_entity.id
_entity.type
_entity.pdbx_description
1 polymer ?
#
loop_
_entity_poly.entity_id
_entity_poly.type
_entity_poly.pdbx_seq_one_letter_code
_entity_poly.pdbx_strand_id
1 'polypeptide(L)'
;MNFMNKVDDKGLIFANLNDFDAKYGHYFDTQGWSDALEKFDRDLDKIKSLMKEDDLLIICSDGHGCDPVYTGLHTREYSPLICYHKNIEFGKYLGDEKKLCDIAATIVDSLPLVYRIWLNRKNPSFYYLR
;
A
#
# COMPACT_ATOMS: atom_id res chain seq x y z
N MET A 1 16.44 11.82 0.65
CA MET A 1 15.82 12.51 1.80
C MET A 1 15.00 11.48 2.56
N ASN A 2 15.22 11.28 3.86
CA ASN A 2 14.45 10.29 4.64
C ASN A 2 13.09 10.91 5.05
N PHE A 3 12.02 10.59 4.33
CA PHE A 3 10.68 11.12 4.62
C PHE A 3 10.10 10.60 5.94
N MET A 4 10.56 9.46 6.43
CA MET A 4 10.14 8.87 7.71
C MET A 4 10.40 9.79 8.90
N ASN A 5 11.46 10.62 8.82
CA ASN A 5 11.84 11.54 9.89
C ASN A 5 11.14 12.92 9.78
N LYS A 6 10.25 13.12 8.80
CA LYS A 6 9.55 14.41 8.59
C LYS A 6 8.14 14.43 9.19
N VAL A 7 7.63 13.29 9.65
CA VAL A 7 6.34 13.19 10.32
C VAL A 7 6.60 13.13 11.81
N ASP A 8 6.32 14.24 12.51
CA ASP A 8 6.72 14.40 13.91
C ASP A 8 5.94 13.45 14.85
N ASP A 9 4.61 13.46 14.78
CA ASP A 9 3.76 12.72 15.74
C ASP A 9 2.73 11.82 15.03
N LYS A 10 1.63 12.39 14.49
CA LYS A 10 0.59 11.64 13.78
C LYS A 10 0.39 12.18 12.38
N GLY A 11 0.56 11.34 11.37
CA GLY A 11 0.42 11.74 9.98
C GLY A 11 0.35 10.57 9.02
N LEU A 12 0.34 10.89 7.73
CA LEU A 12 0.32 9.93 6.64
C LEU A 12 1.50 10.19 5.71
N ILE A 13 2.32 9.17 5.48
CA ILE A 13 3.25 9.15 4.35
C ILE A 13 2.56 8.39 3.23
N PHE A 14 2.22 9.09 2.15
CA PHE A 14 1.66 8.48 0.96
C PHE A 14 2.68 8.56 -0.17
N ALA A 15 3.18 7.40 -0.61
CA ALA A 15 4.15 7.28 -1.68
C ALA A 15 3.55 6.45 -2.84
N ASN A 16 3.78 6.92 -4.07
CA ASN A 16 3.48 6.18 -5.29
C ASN A 16 4.80 5.75 -5.95
N LEU A 17 4.98 4.45 -6.19
CA LEU A 17 6.16 3.90 -6.88
C LEU A 17 5.85 3.74 -8.37
N ASN A 18 5.87 4.85 -9.09
CA ASN A 18 5.33 4.93 -10.45
C ASN A 18 6.15 4.22 -11.54
N ASP A 19 7.38 3.79 -11.23
CA ASP A 19 8.28 3.18 -12.23
C ASP A 19 7.72 1.86 -12.79
N PHE A 20 7.01 1.07 -11.97
CA PHE A 20 6.36 -0.19 -12.39
C PHE A 20 5.41 0.01 -13.59
N ASP A 21 4.67 1.10 -13.58
CA ASP A 21 3.73 1.46 -14.63
C ASP A 21 4.44 2.19 -15.78
N ALA A 22 5.04 3.33 -15.47
CA ALA A 22 5.48 4.30 -16.47
C ALA A 22 6.84 3.99 -17.11
N LYS A 23 7.63 3.03 -16.60
CA LYS A 23 8.91 2.66 -17.22
C LYS A 23 8.93 1.22 -17.73
N TYR A 24 8.24 0.32 -17.04
CA TYR A 24 8.33 -1.11 -17.34
C TYR A 24 7.03 -1.66 -17.93
N GLY A 25 5.90 -1.39 -17.30
CA GLY A 25 4.59 -1.89 -17.71
C GLY A 25 4.15 -1.41 -19.10
N HIS A 26 4.05 -0.09 -19.33
CA HIS A 26 3.66 0.45 -20.65
C HIS A 26 4.65 0.15 -21.77
N TYR A 27 5.87 -0.27 -21.43
CA TYR A 27 6.95 -0.58 -22.35
C TYR A 27 7.17 -2.08 -22.54
N PHE A 28 6.32 -2.93 -21.93
CA PHE A 28 6.39 -4.39 -22.03
C PHE A 28 7.75 -4.97 -21.59
N ASP A 29 8.43 -4.28 -20.67
CA ASP A 29 9.75 -4.68 -20.16
C ASP A 29 9.61 -5.56 -18.93
N THR A 30 9.44 -6.86 -19.17
CA THR A 30 9.28 -7.85 -18.10
C THR A 30 10.51 -7.94 -17.18
N GLN A 31 11.72 -7.81 -17.73
CA GLN A 31 12.94 -7.91 -16.94
C GLN A 31 13.11 -6.68 -16.05
N GLY A 32 12.95 -5.48 -16.60
CA GLY A 32 13.00 -4.24 -15.83
C GLY A 32 11.92 -4.19 -14.73
N TRP A 33 10.73 -4.72 -15.01
CA TRP A 33 9.66 -4.85 -14.01
C TRP A 33 10.08 -5.77 -12.85
N SER A 34 10.65 -6.94 -13.17
CA SER A 34 11.15 -7.90 -12.18
C SER A 34 12.28 -7.30 -11.33
N ASP A 35 13.26 -6.66 -11.96
CA ASP A 35 14.40 -6.05 -11.29
C ASP A 35 13.95 -4.92 -10.32
N ALA A 36 12.95 -4.15 -10.74
CA ALA A 36 12.35 -3.11 -9.91
C ALA A 36 11.62 -3.71 -8.70
N LEU A 37 10.93 -4.84 -8.87
CA LEU A 37 10.24 -5.52 -7.78
C LEU A 37 11.24 -6.06 -6.75
N GLU A 38 12.30 -6.74 -7.20
CA GLU A 38 13.37 -7.20 -6.30
C GLU A 38 14.07 -6.04 -5.57
N LYS A 39 14.25 -4.90 -6.26
CA LYS A 39 14.80 -3.70 -5.63
C LYS A 39 13.87 -3.17 -4.54
N PHE A 40 12.57 -3.11 -4.80
CA PHE A 40 11.58 -2.69 -3.81
C PHE A 40 11.58 -3.62 -2.59
N ASP A 41 11.63 -4.94 -2.81
CA ASP A 41 11.72 -5.94 -1.74
C ASP A 41 12.95 -5.70 -0.83
N ARG A 42 14.13 -5.46 -1.41
CA ARG A 42 15.33 -5.10 -0.63
C ARG A 42 15.20 -3.78 0.14
N ASP A 43 14.50 -2.81 -0.42
CA ASP A 43 14.27 -1.52 0.24
C ASP A 43 13.20 -1.60 1.34
N LEU A 44 12.33 -2.62 1.32
CA LEU A 44 11.29 -2.84 2.33
C LEU A 44 11.88 -3.09 3.72
N ASP A 45 13.00 -3.81 3.83
CA ASP A 45 13.69 -4.01 5.10
C ASP A 45 14.20 -2.70 5.71
N LYS A 46 14.62 -1.75 4.87
CA LYS A 46 15.01 -0.41 5.32
C LYS A 46 13.81 0.39 5.81
N ILE A 47 12.66 0.25 5.15
CA ILE A 47 11.42 0.90 5.60
C ILE A 47 11.04 0.33 6.98
N LYS A 48 11.00 -1.00 7.11
CA LYS A 48 10.66 -1.68 8.37
C LYS A 48 11.57 -1.31 9.54
N SER A 49 12.87 -1.13 9.29
CA SER A 49 13.82 -0.73 10.35
C SER A 49 13.66 0.72 10.80
N LEU A 50 13.11 1.58 9.95
CA LEU A 50 12.84 2.99 10.24
C LEU A 50 11.46 3.24 10.85
N MET A 51 10.56 2.25 10.83
CA MET A 51 9.23 2.35 11.44
C MET A 51 9.31 2.47 12.97
N LYS A 52 8.44 3.29 13.56
CA LYS A 52 8.15 3.31 15.01
C LYS A 52 7.29 2.10 15.40
N GLU A 53 7.12 1.86 16.70
CA GLU A 53 6.35 0.72 17.22
C GLU A 53 4.84 0.81 16.96
N ASP A 54 4.32 2.00 16.70
CA ASP A 54 2.92 2.30 16.43
C ASP A 54 2.61 2.60 14.95
N ASP A 55 3.63 2.50 14.08
CA ASP A 55 3.47 2.74 12.64
C ASP A 55 2.77 1.56 11.95
N LEU A 56 1.82 1.89 11.07
CA LEU A 56 1.16 0.94 10.17
C LEU A 56 1.66 1.16 8.74
N LEU A 57 2.26 0.13 8.15
CA LEU A 57 2.59 0.08 6.73
C LEU A 57 1.48 -0.61 5.96
N ILE A 58 0.97 0.03 4.90
CA ILE A 58 0.02 -0.55 3.97
C ILE A 58 0.65 -0.51 2.57
N ILE A 59 0.72 -1.66 1.91
CA ILE A 59 1.17 -1.80 0.53
C ILE A 59 -0.02 -2.26 -0.31
N CYS A 60 -0.34 -1.50 -1.35
CA CYS A 60 -1.38 -1.82 -2.33
C CYS A 60 -1.04 -1.25 -3.70
N SER A 61 -1.73 -1.73 -4.75
CA SER A 61 -1.84 -0.98 -6.00
C SER A 61 -3.08 -0.08 -5.99
N ASP A 62 -3.24 0.71 -7.03
CA ASP A 62 -4.28 1.73 -7.20
C ASP A 62 -5.56 1.22 -7.87
N GLY A 63 -5.75 -0.11 -7.93
CA GLY A 63 -6.95 -0.75 -8.49
C GLY A 63 -6.84 -1.14 -9.96
N HIS A 64 -5.63 -1.15 -10.50
CA HIS A 64 -5.31 -1.77 -11.79
C HIS A 64 -4.03 -2.61 -11.71
N GLY A 65 -3.80 -3.37 -12.78
CA GLY A 65 -2.54 -3.99 -13.13
C GLY A 65 -1.94 -3.32 -14.37
N CYS A 66 -0.69 -3.67 -14.66
CA CYS A 66 0.02 -3.24 -15.85
C CYS A 66 0.92 -4.39 -16.31
N ASP A 67 0.29 -5.50 -16.72
CA ASP A 67 0.97 -6.73 -17.11
C ASP A 67 1.93 -6.48 -18.31
N PRO A 68 3.25 -6.66 -18.13
CA PRO A 68 4.23 -6.39 -19.18
C PRO A 68 4.22 -7.42 -20.32
N VAL A 69 3.48 -8.54 -20.19
CA VAL A 69 3.31 -9.52 -21.28
C VAL A 69 1.94 -9.41 -21.96
N TYR A 70 1.05 -8.54 -21.46
CA TYR A 70 -0.24 -8.28 -22.08
C TYR A 70 -0.12 -7.30 -23.25
N THR A 71 -1.06 -7.34 -24.19
CA THR A 71 -1.00 -6.50 -25.41
C THR A 71 -1.58 -5.09 -25.23
N GLY A 72 -2.12 -4.77 -24.05
CA GLY A 72 -2.70 -3.47 -23.71
C GLY A 72 -1.88 -2.70 -22.67
N LEU A 73 -2.22 -1.43 -22.44
CA LEU A 73 -1.46 -0.57 -21.52
C LEU A 73 -1.74 -0.87 -20.05
N HIS A 74 -3.00 -1.11 -19.67
CA HIS A 74 -3.37 -1.54 -18.31
C HIS A 74 -4.25 -2.77 -18.36
N THR A 75 -4.19 -3.56 -17.30
CA THR A 75 -5.01 -4.75 -17.07
C THR A 75 -5.94 -4.53 -15.88
N ARG A 76 -7.11 -5.18 -15.92
CA ARG A 76 -8.05 -5.13 -14.80
C ARG A 76 -7.79 -6.30 -13.87
N GLU A 77 -6.89 -6.08 -12.90
CA GLU A 77 -6.45 -7.09 -11.95
C GLU A 77 -6.85 -6.75 -10.52
N TYR A 78 -6.83 -7.77 -9.65
CA TYR A 78 -6.92 -7.56 -8.21
C TYR A 78 -5.64 -6.90 -7.70
N SER A 79 -5.79 -5.86 -6.88
CA SER A 79 -4.67 -5.25 -6.17
C SER A 79 -4.26 -6.11 -4.98
N PRO A 80 -2.95 -6.30 -4.71
CA PRO A 80 -2.52 -6.83 -3.44
C PRO A 80 -2.90 -5.85 -2.32
N LEU A 81 -3.17 -6.38 -1.12
CA LEU A 81 -3.33 -5.60 0.10
C LEU A 81 -2.51 -6.28 1.21
N ILE A 82 -1.41 -5.63 1.58
CA ILE A 82 -0.54 -6.11 2.65
C ILE A 82 -0.50 -5.03 3.73
N CYS A 83 -0.86 -5.42 4.95
CA CYS A 83 -0.77 -4.58 6.13
C CYS A 83 0.32 -5.14 7.06
N TYR A 84 1.24 -4.30 7.50
CA TYR A 84 2.33 -4.66 8.40
C TYR A 84 2.42 -3.66 9.55
N HIS A 85 2.62 -4.19 10.75
CA HIS A 85 2.84 -3.45 11.98
C HIS A 85 3.75 -4.29 12.87
N LYS A 86 4.67 -3.67 13.62
CA LYS A 86 5.69 -4.40 14.40
C LYS A 86 5.10 -5.33 15.47
N ASN A 87 3.96 -4.94 16.05
CA ASN A 87 3.28 -5.73 17.09
C ASN A 87 2.37 -6.86 16.55
N ILE A 88 2.29 -7.08 15.23
CA ILE A 88 1.54 -8.21 14.68
C ILE A 88 2.39 -9.48 14.83
N GLU A 89 2.03 -10.35 15.77
CA GLU A 89 2.70 -11.64 15.97
C GLU A 89 2.37 -12.64 14.85
N PHE A 90 1.11 -12.64 14.39
CA PHE A 90 0.62 -13.55 13.36
C PHE A 90 -0.22 -12.82 12.33
N GLY A 91 0.16 -12.96 11.06
CA GLY A 91 -0.62 -12.45 9.94
C GLY A 91 -1.98 -13.13 9.85
N LYS A 92 -3.00 -12.39 9.40
CA LYS A 92 -4.35 -12.90 9.13
C LYS A 92 -4.77 -12.56 7.72
N TYR A 93 -5.45 -13.50 7.09
CA TYR A 93 -6.10 -13.25 5.81
C TYR A 93 -7.26 -12.26 5.99
N LEU A 94 -7.26 -11.18 5.20
CA LEU A 94 -8.27 -10.13 5.32
C LEU A 94 -9.55 -10.42 4.54
N GLY A 95 -9.50 -11.28 3.53
CA GLY A 95 -10.60 -11.52 2.58
C GLY A 95 -10.35 -10.88 1.21
N ASP A 96 -10.99 -11.42 0.18
CA ASP A 96 -10.86 -10.97 -1.22
C ASP A 96 -11.75 -9.76 -1.53
N GLU A 97 -12.75 -9.50 -0.68
CA GLU A 97 -13.79 -8.51 -0.93
C GLU A 97 -13.39 -7.07 -0.57
N LYS A 98 -12.13 -6.84 -0.17
CA LYS A 98 -11.64 -5.52 0.22
C LYS A 98 -11.55 -4.60 -0.98
N LYS A 99 -11.89 -3.34 -0.73
CA LYS A 99 -11.87 -2.27 -1.72
C LYS A 99 -10.87 -1.21 -1.30
N LEU A 100 -10.40 -0.41 -2.26
CA LEU A 100 -9.53 0.74 -1.98
C LEU A 100 -10.15 1.73 -0.98
N CYS A 101 -11.48 1.87 -0.98
CA CYS A 101 -12.17 2.70 0.00
C CYS A 101 -12.08 2.15 1.43
N ASP A 102 -11.86 0.85 1.61
CA ASP A 102 -11.63 0.24 2.94
C ASP A 102 -10.23 0.56 3.48
N ILE A 103 -9.25 0.80 2.60
CA ILE A 103 -7.92 1.31 2.98
C ILE A 103 -8.06 2.75 3.47
N ALA A 104 -8.70 3.61 2.69
CA ALA A 104 -8.96 5.00 3.08
C ALA A 104 -9.77 5.07 4.38
N ALA A 105 -10.73 4.17 4.55
CA ALA A 105 -11.49 4.01 5.78
C ALA A 105 -10.61 3.74 7.00
N THR A 106 -9.66 2.81 6.86
CA THR A 106 -8.71 2.43 7.90
C THR A 106 -7.76 3.57 8.25
N ILE A 107 -7.29 4.34 7.25
CA ILE A 107 -6.46 5.54 7.46
C ILE A 107 -7.24 6.63 8.21
N VAL A 108 -8.49 6.87 7.85
CA VAL A 108 -9.35 7.86 8.55
C VAL A 108 -9.58 7.45 9.99
N ASP A 109 -9.74 6.16 10.27
CA ASP A 109 -9.94 5.64 11.62
C ASP A 109 -8.67 5.68 12.46
N SER A 110 -7.48 5.55 11.85
CA SER A 110 -6.19 5.61 12.55
C SER A 110 -5.72 7.04 12.90
N LEU A 111 -6.18 8.05 12.16
CA LEU A 111 -5.72 9.42 12.30
C LEU A 111 -6.66 10.32 13.14
N PRO A 112 -6.11 11.30 13.87
CA PRO A 112 -6.88 12.27 14.65
C PRO A 112 -7.47 13.37 13.74
N LEU A 113 -8.41 13.00 12.86
CA LEU A 113 -9.04 13.93 11.91
C LEU A 113 -10.18 14.73 12.57
N VAL A 114 -10.17 16.05 12.35
CA VAL A 114 -11.21 16.98 12.84
C VAL A 114 -12.53 16.82 12.08
N TYR A 115 -12.46 16.44 10.80
CA TYR A 115 -13.63 16.21 9.94
C TYR A 115 -13.57 14.83 9.31
N ARG A 116 -14.71 14.13 9.33
CA ARG A 116 -14.90 12.82 8.70
C ARG A 116 -16.16 12.87 7.84
N ILE A 117 -16.00 12.86 6.51
CA ILE A 117 -17.13 12.69 5.59
C ILE A 117 -17.39 11.19 5.51
N TRP A 118 -18.46 10.73 6.16
CA TRP A 118 -18.85 9.33 6.14
C TRP A 118 -19.38 8.95 4.75
N LEU A 119 -18.58 8.19 4.00
CA LEU A 119 -19.10 7.40 2.89
C LEU A 119 -20.03 6.34 3.49
N ASN A 120 -21.30 6.33 3.09
CA ASN A 120 -22.33 5.39 3.54
C ASN A 120 -21.78 3.93 3.56
N ARG A 121 -21.44 3.36 4.73
CA ARG A 121 -20.67 2.10 4.85
C ARG A 121 -21.55 0.87 5.03
N LYS A 122 -21.22 -0.20 4.30
CA LYS A 122 -21.60 -1.58 4.64
C LYS A 122 -20.45 -2.42 5.22
N ASN A 123 -19.18 -2.01 5.03
CA ASN A 123 -18.00 -2.75 5.51
C ASN A 123 -17.24 -1.98 6.60
N PRO A 124 -16.78 -2.63 7.68
CA PRO A 124 -15.99 -2.01 8.74
C PRO A 124 -14.53 -1.77 8.29
N SER A 125 -13.84 -0.82 8.94
CA SER A 125 -12.40 -0.69 8.81
C SER A 125 -11.68 -1.88 9.46
N PHE A 126 -10.50 -2.22 8.96
CA PHE A 126 -9.68 -3.29 9.52
C PHE A 126 -8.63 -2.75 10.50
N TYR A 127 -8.86 -1.56 11.05
CA TYR A 127 -7.95 -0.89 11.97
C TYR A 127 -7.62 -1.73 13.23
N TYR A 128 -8.51 -2.66 13.60
CA TYR A 128 -8.39 -3.49 14.81
C TYR A 128 -7.50 -4.73 14.65
N LEU A 129 -6.68 -4.83 13.60
CA LEU A 129 -5.73 -5.94 13.39
C LEU A 129 -4.49 -5.88 14.30
N ARG A 130 -4.62 -5.31 15.52
CA ARG A 130 -3.57 -5.36 16.54
C ARG A 130 -3.27 -6.79 16.97
#